data_AF-A0AAN7YWY4-F1
#
_entry.id   AF-A0AAN7YWY4-F1
#
_cell.length_a   1.000
_cell.length_b   1.000
_cell.length_c   1.000
_cell.angle_alpha   90.00
_cell.angle_beta   90.00
_cell.angle_gamma   90.00
#
_symmetry.space_group_name_H-M   'P 1'
#
loop_
_entity.id
_entity.type
_entity.pdbx_description
1 polymer ?
#
loop_
_entity_poly.entity_id
_entity_poly.type
_entity_poly.pdbx_seq_one_letter_code
_entity_poly.pdbx_strand_id
1 'polypeptide(L)'
;MDLITQLQDKLDHLLYVFGTCIGVLQRDAPPSSFFNNPQNQPQQSQQSQPQQQQSQPPQQTSQQQSQPQQQQSQPPQQTSQQPAEEWDAPSKMALQVIETSKVIESYIEKLPGFDKTEDQQYEDLKNLNTQSKKVSNELLSSRKDAIELLKMVKESIRYISEESKNEENQEQPMEQ
;
A
#
# COMPACT_ATOMS: atom_id res chain seq x y z
N MET A 1 -4.30 12.01 6.26
CA MET A 1 -4.88 10.68 6.06
C MET A 1 -4.40 9.81 7.22
N ASP A 2 -5.29 9.04 7.84
CA ASP A 2 -4.95 8.24 9.02
C ASP A 2 -3.90 7.15 8.72
N LEU A 3 -3.08 6.78 9.70
CA LEU A 3 -1.97 5.83 9.53
C LEU A 3 -2.48 4.41 9.29
N ILE A 4 -3.59 4.03 9.93
CA ILE A 4 -4.22 2.71 9.71
C ILE A 4 -4.82 2.66 8.30
N THR A 5 -5.45 3.74 7.84
CA THR A 5 -5.92 3.84 6.44
C THR A 5 -4.77 3.67 5.45
N GLN A 6 -3.62 4.29 5.69
CA GLN A 6 -2.45 4.10 4.82
C GLN A 6 -1.91 2.67 4.83
N LEU A 7 -1.92 2.00 5.98
CA LEU A 7 -1.52 0.60 6.10
C LEU A 7 -2.46 -0.31 5.31
N GLN A 8 -3.77 -0.06 5.38
CA GLN A 8 -4.78 -0.77 4.59
C GLN A 8 -4.53 -0.62 3.09
N ASP A 9 -4.32 0.60 2.60
CA ASP A 9 -4.02 0.86 1.19
C ASP A 9 -2.76 0.10 0.71
N LYS A 10 -1.74 -0.04 1.57
CA LYS A 10 -0.52 -0.79 1.24
C LYS A 10 -0.72 -2.30 1.23
N LEU A 11 -1.55 -2.83 2.13
CA LEU A 11 -1.95 -4.24 2.11
C LEU A 11 -2.77 -4.58 0.87
N ASP A 12 -3.72 -3.72 0.51
CA ASP A 12 -4.52 -3.89 -0.71
C ASP A 12 -3.64 -3.83 -1.96
N HIS A 13 -2.68 -2.91 -2.00
CA HIS A 13 -1.70 -2.85 -3.08
C HIS A 13 -0.82 -4.11 -3.15
N LEU A 14 -0.36 -4.62 -2.01
CA LEU A 14 0.41 -5.86 -1.94
C LEU A 14 -0.38 -7.05 -2.53
N LEU A 15 -1.64 -7.20 -2.13
CA LEU A 15 -2.53 -8.25 -2.65
C LEU A 15 -2.77 -8.12 -4.15
N TYR A 16 -2.97 -6.89 -4.64
CA TYR A 16 -3.10 -6.61 -6.06
C TYR A 16 -1.84 -7.00 -6.87
N VAL A 17 -0.65 -6.62 -6.37
CA VAL A 17 0.62 -6.98 -6.97
C VAL A 17 0.78 -8.50 -6.97
N PHE A 18 0.53 -9.19 -5.85
CA PHE A 18 0.59 -10.65 -5.79
C PHE A 18 -0.32 -11.34 -6.80
N GLY A 19 -1.59 -10.92 -6.91
CA GLY A 19 -2.53 -11.47 -7.87
C GLY A 19 -2.07 -11.27 -9.33
N THR A 20 -1.51 -10.09 -9.62
CA THR A 20 -0.92 -9.78 -10.92
C THR A 20 0.29 -10.66 -11.21
N CYS A 21 1.17 -10.87 -10.21
CA CYS A 21 2.35 -11.70 -10.34
C CYS A 21 2.00 -13.14 -10.67
N ILE A 22 1.04 -13.72 -9.94
CA ILE A 22 0.57 -15.09 -10.19
C ILE A 22 -0.02 -15.20 -11.60
N GLY A 23 -0.83 -14.22 -12.03
CA GLY A 23 -1.41 -14.20 -13.36
C GLY A 23 -0.37 -14.14 -14.48
N VAL A 24 0.64 -13.28 -14.35
CA VAL A 24 1.76 -13.17 -15.32
C VAL A 24 2.56 -14.47 -15.34
N LEU A 25 2.90 -15.02 -14.17
CA LEU A 25 3.63 -16.30 -14.08
C LEU A 25 2.85 -17.45 -14.72
N GLN A 26 1.53 -17.52 -14.56
CA GLN A 26 0.73 -18.60 -15.16
C GLN A 26 0.59 -18.45 -16.68
N ARG A 27 0.47 -17.22 -17.18
CA ARG A 27 0.25 -16.95 -18.61
C ARG A 27 1.53 -17.07 -19.43
N ASP A 28 2.62 -16.54 -18.88
CA ASP A 28 3.84 -16.25 -19.65
C ASP A 28 5.01 -17.16 -19.21
N ALA A 29 4.78 -18.11 -18.29
CA ALA A 29 5.82 -19.08 -17.91
C ALA A 29 6.30 -19.90 -19.12
N PRO A 30 7.63 -20.04 -19.30
CA PRO A 30 8.18 -20.86 -20.36
C PRO A 30 7.77 -22.34 -20.16
N PRO A 31 7.49 -23.07 -21.25
CA PRO A 31 7.15 -24.49 -21.17
C PRO A 31 8.31 -25.26 -20.51
N SER A 32 8.00 -26.00 -19.46
CA SER A 32 8.97 -26.80 -18.72
C SER A 32 9.68 -27.77 -19.65
N SER A 33 11.03 -27.75 -19.66
CA SER A 33 11.88 -28.56 -20.55
C SER A 33 11.91 -30.06 -20.23
N PHE A 34 10.90 -30.58 -19.50
CA PHE A 34 10.82 -31.95 -19.00
C PHE A 34 10.95 -33.00 -20.13
N PHE A 35 10.45 -32.69 -21.33
CA PHE A 35 10.48 -33.61 -22.48
C PHE A 35 11.80 -33.63 -23.26
N ASN A 36 12.72 -32.69 -23.02
CA ASN A 36 13.95 -32.59 -23.80
C ASN A 36 15.19 -33.14 -23.06
N ASN A 37 14.99 -33.75 -21.89
CA ASN A 37 16.06 -34.41 -21.15
C ASN A 37 16.17 -35.88 -21.63
N PRO A 38 17.26 -36.28 -22.32
CA PRO A 38 17.41 -37.66 -22.85
C PRO A 38 17.49 -38.74 -21.75
N GLN A 39 17.52 -38.35 -20.48
CA GLN A 39 17.63 -39.25 -19.33
C GLN A 39 16.28 -39.83 -18.85
N ASN A 40 15.15 -39.37 -19.41
CA ASN A 40 13.79 -39.82 -19.05
C ASN A 40 13.06 -40.56 -20.20
N GLN A 41 13.78 -41.24 -21.11
CA GLN A 41 13.10 -42.19 -22.01
C GLN A 41 12.77 -43.49 -21.26
N PRO A 42 11.51 -43.96 -21.27
CA PRO A 42 11.19 -45.28 -20.75
C PRO A 42 11.89 -46.35 -21.60
N GLN A 43 12.75 -47.15 -20.96
CA GLN A 43 13.29 -48.39 -21.53
C GLN A 43 12.10 -49.29 -21.94
N GLN A 44 11.74 -49.28 -23.23
CA GLN A 44 10.92 -50.34 -23.79
C GLN A 44 11.74 -51.63 -23.79
N SER A 45 11.47 -52.49 -22.82
CA SER A 45 11.87 -53.88 -22.80
C SER A 45 11.41 -54.56 -24.10
N GLN A 46 12.38 -55.03 -24.89
CA GLN A 46 12.18 -55.87 -26.06
C GLN A 46 11.34 -57.09 -25.68
N GLN A 47 10.13 -57.17 -26.21
CA GLN A 47 9.30 -58.36 -26.14
C GLN A 47 9.42 -59.10 -27.47
N SER A 48 10.01 -60.29 -27.40
CA SER A 48 10.31 -61.19 -28.50
C SER A 48 9.05 -61.66 -29.25
N GLN A 49 9.11 -61.61 -30.57
CA GLN A 49 8.18 -62.28 -31.49
C GLN A 49 8.18 -63.80 -31.30
N PRO A 50 7.06 -64.47 -31.63
CA PRO A 50 7.15 -65.45 -32.71
C PRO A 50 6.20 -65.20 -33.88
N GLN A 51 6.69 -65.65 -35.03
CA GLN A 51 6.24 -65.50 -36.41
C GLN A 51 5.34 -66.69 -36.85
N GLN A 52 4.30 -66.42 -37.67
CA GLN A 52 3.72 -67.32 -38.69
C GLN A 52 2.68 -66.52 -39.52
N GLN A 53 2.96 -66.09 -40.77
CA GLN A 53 2.62 -66.74 -42.08
C GLN A 53 1.19 -67.29 -42.12
N GLN A 54 0.30 -67.05 -43.11
CA GLN A 54 0.37 -66.76 -44.55
C GLN A 54 -1.11 -66.54 -44.98
N SER A 55 -1.57 -65.57 -45.80
CA SER A 55 -1.80 -65.68 -47.26
C SER A 55 -2.85 -64.63 -47.71
N GLN A 56 -2.61 -63.91 -48.81
CA GLN A 56 -3.57 -63.17 -49.68
C GLN A 56 -4.02 -64.09 -50.85
N PRO A 57 -4.98 -63.80 -51.79
CA PRO A 57 -5.32 -62.51 -52.46
C PRO A 57 -6.84 -62.35 -52.90
N PRO A 58 -7.25 -61.65 -54.00
CA PRO A 58 -7.47 -60.19 -54.18
C PRO A 58 -8.85 -59.77 -54.80
N GLN A 59 -9.05 -58.43 -55.04
CA GLN A 59 -9.96 -57.69 -55.99
C GLN A 59 -11.11 -56.84 -55.41
N GLN A 60 -11.05 -55.49 -55.55
CA GLN A 60 -11.77 -54.56 -56.49
C GLN A 60 -13.27 -54.40 -56.16
N THR A 61 -13.87 -53.19 -56.01
CA THR A 61 -14.17 -52.21 -57.09
C THR A 61 -14.42 -50.77 -56.56
N SER A 62 -14.32 -49.80 -57.48
CA SER A 62 -14.42 -48.34 -57.43
C SER A 62 -15.76 -47.71 -57.02
N GLN A 63 -15.76 -46.49 -56.46
CA GLN A 63 -16.44 -45.29 -57.03
C GLN A 63 -16.28 -44.00 -56.18
N GLN A 64 -16.63 -42.89 -56.82
CA GLN A 64 -16.19 -41.50 -56.70
C GLN A 64 -17.38 -40.61 -56.32
N GLN A 65 -17.26 -39.61 -55.42
CA GLN A 65 -17.80 -38.23 -55.56
C GLN A 65 -17.82 -37.36 -54.27
N SER A 66 -17.32 -36.12 -54.46
CA SER A 66 -17.86 -34.81 -54.01
C SER A 66 -17.88 -34.36 -52.53
N GLN A 67 -16.91 -33.48 -52.20
CA GLN A 67 -16.96 -32.17 -51.47
C GLN A 67 -18.04 -31.87 -50.40
N PRO A 68 -17.71 -31.12 -49.32
CA PRO A 68 -17.24 -29.72 -49.41
C PRO A 68 -15.97 -29.36 -48.63
N GLN A 69 -15.30 -28.32 -49.14
CA GLN A 69 -14.19 -27.60 -48.50
C GLN A 69 -14.59 -27.11 -47.10
N GLN A 70 -13.89 -27.59 -46.08
CA GLN A 70 -13.70 -26.83 -44.86
C GLN A 70 -12.48 -25.94 -45.07
N GLN A 71 -12.70 -24.62 -45.04
CA GLN A 71 -11.65 -23.67 -44.69
C GLN A 71 -11.23 -23.98 -43.24
N GLN A 72 -10.21 -24.81 -43.08
CA GLN A 72 -9.40 -24.76 -41.88
C GLN A 72 -8.49 -23.56 -42.02
N SER A 73 -8.84 -22.50 -41.30
CA SER A 73 -7.93 -21.42 -40.93
C SER A 73 -6.66 -22.04 -40.35
N GLN A 74 -5.57 -21.99 -41.12
CA GLN A 74 -4.25 -22.23 -40.56
C GLN A 74 -4.01 -21.18 -39.47
N PRO A 75 -3.61 -21.55 -38.24
CA PRO A 75 -3.05 -20.56 -37.33
C PRO A 75 -1.79 -19.98 -38.00
N PRO A 76 -1.59 -18.65 -37.99
CA PRO A 76 -0.40 -18.06 -38.56
C PRO A 76 0.83 -18.67 -37.88
N GLN A 77 1.69 -19.29 -38.69
CA GLN A 77 3.01 -19.73 -38.27
C GLN A 77 3.79 -18.51 -37.77
N GLN A 78 3.96 -18.44 -36.46
CA GLN A 78 4.92 -17.55 -35.81
C GLN A 78 6.33 -17.96 -36.22
N THR A 79 6.90 -17.26 -37.20
CA THR A 79 8.34 -17.10 -37.30
C THR A 79 8.69 -15.68 -36.90
N SER A 80 9.17 -15.51 -35.69
CA SER A 80 10.28 -14.61 -35.37
C SER A 80 10.87 -15.06 -34.05
N GLN A 81 12.05 -15.67 -34.14
CA GLN A 81 12.95 -15.93 -33.03
C GLN A 81 13.16 -14.60 -32.29
N GLN A 82 12.51 -14.42 -31.15
CA GLN A 82 13.01 -13.46 -30.17
C GLN A 82 14.24 -14.12 -29.52
N PRO A 83 15.35 -13.38 -29.33
CA PRO A 83 16.43 -13.84 -28.47
C PRO A 83 15.80 -14.23 -27.13
N ALA A 84 16.31 -15.28 -26.47
CA ALA A 84 15.87 -15.66 -25.14
C ALA A 84 16.01 -14.45 -24.21
N GLU A 85 14.94 -13.67 -24.10
CA GLU A 85 14.81 -12.58 -23.15
C GLU A 85 14.77 -13.30 -21.81
N GLU A 86 15.85 -13.15 -21.06
CA GLU A 86 16.02 -13.73 -19.74
C GLU A 86 14.76 -13.40 -18.95
N TRP A 87 13.99 -14.44 -18.59
CA TRP A 87 12.70 -14.32 -17.93
C TRP A 87 12.89 -13.77 -16.50
N ASP A 88 13.16 -12.47 -16.42
CA ASP A 88 13.51 -11.70 -15.22
C ASP A 88 12.26 -11.07 -14.57
N ALA A 89 11.11 -11.23 -15.21
CA ALA A 89 9.81 -10.82 -14.66
C ALA A 89 9.56 -11.36 -13.23
N PRO A 90 9.85 -12.65 -12.90
CA PRO A 90 9.65 -13.15 -11.54
C PRO A 90 10.53 -12.45 -10.51
N SER A 91 11.79 -12.16 -10.84
CA SER A 91 12.75 -11.50 -9.94
C SER A 91 12.31 -10.07 -9.63
N LYS A 92 11.94 -9.30 -10.66
CA LYS A 92 11.42 -7.93 -10.50
C LYS A 92 10.13 -7.89 -9.69
N MET A 93 9.23 -8.83 -9.96
CA MET A 93 7.98 -8.97 -9.22
C MET A 93 8.22 -9.35 -7.75
N ALA A 94 9.15 -10.27 -7.48
CA ALA A 94 9.53 -10.64 -6.12
C ALA A 94 10.16 -9.46 -5.36
N LEU A 95 10.99 -8.64 -6.01
CA LEU A 95 11.55 -7.42 -5.42
C LEU A 95 10.43 -6.45 -5.01
N GLN A 96 9.46 -6.22 -5.89
CA GLN A 96 8.34 -5.32 -5.60
C GLN A 96 7.49 -5.80 -4.41
N VAL A 97 7.28 -7.12 -4.28
CA VAL A 97 6.61 -7.72 -3.12
C VAL A 97 7.41 -7.49 -1.84
N ILE A 98 8.73 -7.72 -1.87
CA ILE A 98 9.62 -7.53 -0.72
C ILE A 98 9.65 -6.07 -0.29
N GLU A 99 9.78 -5.15 -1.24
CA GLU A 99 9.76 -3.70 -0.97
C GLU A 99 8.45 -3.28 -0.31
N THR A 100 7.32 -3.73 -0.86
CA THR A 100 5.99 -3.41 -0.30
C THR A 100 5.83 -4.01 1.10
N SER A 101 6.33 -5.23 1.34
CA SER A 101 6.35 -5.85 2.68
C SER A 101 7.15 -5.04 3.69
N LYS A 102 8.35 -4.56 3.32
CA LYS A 102 9.17 -3.71 4.20
C LYS A 102 8.50 -2.38 4.52
N VAL A 103 7.80 -1.81 3.54
CA VAL A 103 7.02 -0.60 3.75
C VAL A 103 5.92 -0.86 4.77
N ILE A 104 5.17 -1.96 4.64
CA ILE A 104 4.14 -2.39 5.60
C ILE A 104 4.73 -2.57 7.01
N GLU A 105 5.87 -3.24 7.15
CA GLU A 105 6.57 -3.39 8.43
C GLU A 105 6.92 -2.03 9.05
N SER A 106 7.45 -1.10 8.25
CA SER A 106 7.73 0.26 8.72
C SER A 106 6.47 1.02 9.16
N TYR A 107 5.34 0.79 8.50
CA TYR A 107 4.06 1.37 8.92
C TYR A 107 3.57 0.78 10.24
N ILE A 108 3.74 -0.54 10.45
CA ILE A 108 3.41 -1.22 11.69
C ILE A 108 4.25 -0.69 12.86
N GLU A 109 5.57 -0.54 12.66
CA GLU A 109 6.46 0.04 13.69
C GLU A 109 6.10 1.48 14.07
N LYS A 110 5.50 2.23 13.14
CA LYS A 110 5.07 3.62 13.36
C LYS A 110 3.68 3.74 13.97
N LEU A 111 2.97 2.63 14.20
CA LEU A 111 1.62 2.69 14.77
C LEU A 111 1.66 3.29 16.18
N PRO A 112 0.88 4.35 16.46
CA PRO A 112 0.87 4.99 17.76
C PRO A 112 0.33 4.02 18.81
N GLY A 113 1.09 3.83 19.90
CA GLY A 113 0.70 2.92 20.97
C GLY A 113 0.84 1.44 20.63
N PHE A 114 1.55 1.10 19.54
CA PHE A 114 1.86 -0.30 19.18
C PHE A 114 2.62 -1.05 20.29
N ASP A 115 3.45 -0.33 21.04
CA ASP A 115 4.25 -0.82 22.16
C ASP A 115 3.54 -0.71 23.52
N LYS A 116 2.34 -0.11 23.58
CA LYS A 116 1.64 0.19 24.82
C LYS A 116 0.44 -0.72 25.03
N THR A 117 0.25 -1.17 26.26
CA THR A 117 -0.99 -1.85 26.66
C THR A 117 -2.14 -0.84 26.83
N GLU A 118 -3.37 -1.33 26.73
CA GLU A 118 -4.58 -0.51 26.91
C GLU A 118 -4.59 0.22 28.26
N ASP A 119 -4.19 -0.45 29.35
CA ASP A 119 -4.10 0.15 30.68
C ASP A 119 -3.11 1.32 30.72
N GLN A 120 -1.97 1.19 30.04
CA GLN A 120 -0.96 2.24 30.00
C GLN A 120 -1.42 3.41 29.13
N GLN A 121 -2.13 3.14 28.03
CA GLN A 121 -2.76 4.18 27.22
C GLN A 121 -3.85 4.92 28.02
N TYR A 122 -4.62 4.21 28.85
CA TYR A 122 -5.64 4.81 29.71
C TYR A 122 -5.02 5.72 30.78
N GLU A 123 -3.95 5.27 31.45
CA GLU A 123 -3.29 6.10 32.46
C GLU A 123 -2.62 7.32 31.83
N ASP A 124 -2.03 7.18 30.63
CA ASP A 124 -1.53 8.32 29.85
C ASP A 124 -2.65 9.32 29.53
N LEU A 125 -3.83 8.84 29.11
CA LEU A 125 -4.98 9.68 28.80
C LEU A 125 -5.49 10.42 30.03
N LYS A 126 -5.56 9.74 31.18
CA LYS A 126 -5.97 10.31 32.46
C LYS A 126 -4.97 11.37 32.96
N ASN A 127 -3.68 11.09 32.83
CA ASN A 127 -2.61 12.04 33.15
C ASN A 127 -2.69 13.27 32.24
N LEU A 128 -2.86 13.08 30.94
CA LEU A 128 -2.99 14.17 29.98
C LEU A 128 -4.22 15.03 30.26
N ASN A 129 -5.37 14.42 30.59
CA ASN A 129 -6.58 15.14 30.97
C ASN A 129 -6.37 15.95 32.26
N THR A 130 -5.69 15.38 33.24
CA THR A 130 -5.34 16.06 34.50
C THR A 130 -4.41 17.25 34.25
N GLN A 131 -3.37 17.07 33.43
CA GLN A 131 -2.46 18.14 33.02
C GLN A 131 -3.20 19.23 32.24
N SER A 132 -4.07 18.86 31.30
CA SER A 132 -4.88 19.79 30.53
C SER A 132 -5.76 20.66 31.43
N LYS A 133 -6.45 20.06 32.42
CA LYS A 133 -7.22 20.79 33.43
C LYS A 133 -6.36 21.75 34.24
N LYS A 134 -5.19 21.29 34.69
CA LYS A 134 -4.25 22.12 35.46
C LYS A 134 -3.79 23.33 34.65
N VAL A 135 -3.30 23.12 33.42
CA VAL A 135 -2.86 24.19 32.52
C VAL A 135 -4.00 25.16 32.21
N SER A 136 -5.22 24.65 32.00
CA SER A 136 -6.38 25.49 31.76
C SER A 136 -6.71 26.37 32.98
N ASN A 137 -6.60 25.85 34.20
CA ASN A 137 -6.81 26.63 35.42
C ASN A 137 -5.71 27.67 35.62
N GLU A 138 -4.44 27.32 35.36
CA GLU A 138 -3.32 28.26 35.43
C GLU A 138 -3.49 29.41 34.42
N LEU A 139 -3.91 29.10 33.19
CA LEU A 139 -4.20 30.09 32.17
C LEU A 139 -5.36 31.00 32.60
N LEU A 140 -6.43 30.46 33.18
CA LEU A 140 -7.53 31.25 33.72
C LEU A 140 -7.10 32.17 34.87
N SER A 141 -6.26 31.69 35.78
CA SER A 141 -5.71 32.50 36.88
C SER A 141 -4.84 33.62 36.32
N SER A 142 -3.88 33.30 35.46
CA SER A 142 -3.00 34.29 34.83
C SER A 142 -3.79 35.35 34.06
N ARG A 143 -4.86 34.94 33.36
CA ARG A 143 -5.77 35.87 32.68
C ARG A 143 -6.47 36.79 33.67
N LYS A 144 -6.93 36.28 34.82
CA LYS A 144 -7.59 37.09 35.86
C LYS A 144 -6.62 38.11 36.44
N ASP A 145 -5.40 37.69 36.76
CA ASP A 145 -4.37 38.56 37.31
C ASP A 145 -3.99 39.68 36.33
N ALA A 146 -3.89 39.35 35.04
CA ALA A 146 -3.65 40.34 33.98
C ALA A 146 -4.81 41.35 33.86
N ILE A 147 -6.06 40.91 33.98
CA ILE A 147 -7.23 41.79 33.98
C ILE A 147 -7.22 42.73 35.20
N GLU A 148 -6.85 42.21 36.37
CA GLU A 148 -6.75 43.00 37.60
C GLU A 148 -5.64 44.05 37.51
N LEU A 149 -4.45 43.67 37.03
CA LEU A 149 -3.36 44.60 36.79
C LEU A 149 -3.77 45.70 35.80
N LEU A 150 -4.44 45.33 34.71
CA LEU A 150 -4.95 46.28 33.73
C LEU A 150 -6.01 47.22 34.32
N LYS A 151 -6.82 46.75 35.26
CA LYS A 151 -7.76 47.58 36.01
C LYS A 151 -7.02 48.60 36.89
N MET A 152 -6.03 48.17 37.65
CA MET A 152 -5.21 49.06 38.49
C MET A 152 -4.53 50.15 37.66
N VAL A 153 -3.90 49.78 36.54
CA VAL A 153 -3.24 50.73 35.63
C VAL A 153 -4.24 51.75 35.08
N LYS A 154 -5.44 51.32 34.68
CA LYS A 154 -6.50 52.23 34.21
C LYS A 154 -6.99 53.19 35.30
N GLU A 155 -7.15 52.71 36.52
CA GLU A 155 -7.55 53.55 37.65
C GLU A 155 -6.48 54.57 38.02
N SER A 156 -5.20 54.18 38.01
CA SER A 156 -4.08 55.11 38.23
C SER A 156 -3.99 56.18 37.14
N ILE A 157 -4.11 55.80 35.86
CA ILE A 157 -4.13 56.77 34.74
C ILE A 157 -5.31 57.74 34.90
N ARG A 158 -6.49 57.22 35.26
CA ARG A 158 -7.67 58.06 35.48
C ARG A 158 -7.44 59.04 36.63
N TYR A 159 -6.90 58.58 37.75
CA TYR A 159 -6.58 59.41 38.91
C TYR A 159 -5.62 60.54 38.52
N ILE A 160 -4.50 60.23 37.85
CA ILE A 160 -3.53 61.23 37.38
C ILE A 160 -4.20 62.23 36.43
N SER A 161 -5.03 61.73 35.50
CA SER A 161 -5.72 62.59 34.54
C SER A 161 -6.76 63.52 35.18
N GLU A 162 -7.42 63.10 36.27
CA GLU A 162 -8.34 63.92 37.04
C GLU A 162 -7.58 64.93 37.93
N GLU A 163 -6.44 64.54 38.50
CA GLU A 163 -5.54 65.41 39.28
C GLU A 163 -4.95 66.53 38.43
N SER A 164 -4.35 66.20 37.27
CA SER A 164 -3.80 67.20 36.34
C SER A 164 -4.84 68.21 35.85
N LYS A 165 -6.10 67.77 35.67
CA LYS A 165 -7.20 68.66 35.26
C LYS A 165 -7.65 69.60 36.37
N ASN A 166 -7.54 69.18 37.64
CA ASN A 166 -7.89 70.02 38.79
C ASN A 166 -6.80 71.06 39.09
N GLU A 167 -5.52 70.76 38.82
CA GLU A 167 -4.41 71.70 38.96
C GLU A 167 -4.52 72.86 37.96
N GLU A 168 -4.80 72.58 36.67
CA GLU A 168 -5.08 73.63 35.66
C GLU A 168 -6.24 74.56 36.05
N ASN A 169 -7.24 74.03 36.75
CA ASN A 169 -8.41 74.81 37.19
C ASN A 169 -8.16 75.66 38.46
N GLN A 170 -7.10 75.37 39.24
CA GLN A 170 -6.72 76.17 40.41
C GLN A 170 -5.79 77.33 40.07
N GLU A 171 -5.04 77.27 38.96
CA GLU A 171 -4.15 78.35 38.52
C GLU A 171 -4.86 79.50 37.77
N GLN A 172 -6.17 79.39 37.50
CA GLN A 172 -6.98 80.48 36.93
C GLN A 172 -7.98 81.06 37.95
N PRO A 173 -7.52 81.95 38.86
CA PRO A 173 -8.25 83.20 39.03
C PRO A 173 -7.32 84.36 39.45
N MET A 174 -6.63 85.02 38.51
CA MET A 174 -6.18 86.42 38.67
C MET A 174 -5.55 86.95 37.37
N GLU A 175 -6.35 87.22 36.35
CA GLU A 175 -6.04 88.28 35.39
C GLU A 175 -7.29 89.15 35.24
N GLN A 176 -7.29 90.29 35.95
CA GLN A 176 -8.12 91.48 35.71
C GLN A 176 -7.24 92.57 35.13
#